data_AF-A0A7C3I7Q6-F1
#
_entry.id   AF-A0A7C3I7Q6-F1
#
_cell.length_a   1.000
_cell.length_b   1.000
_cell.length_c   1.000
_cell.angle_alpha   90.00
_cell.angle_beta   90.00
_cell.angle_gamma   90.00
#
_symmetry.space_group_name_H-M   'P 1'
#
loop_
_entity.id
_entity.type
_entity.pdbx_description
1 polymer ?
#
loop_
_entity_poly.entity_id
_entity_poly.type
_entity_poly.pdbx_seq_one_letter_code
_entity_poly.pdbx_strand_id
1 'polypeptide(L)'
;MFWKYLSIISLILIMPVIVLWLSDSNDYGRMLIYSMEQKEIKTEEYDPIFGQKFEKTEIQKGFWLGLLPPTDQISPKIFLGVIPLSSAFLALSIFGFVMLRIQKNKKEKSTNI
;
A
#
# COMPACT_ATOMS: atom_id res chain seq x y z
N MET A 1 -23.14 0.03 -17.13
CA MET A 1 -22.87 -1.01 -16.11
C MET A 1 -21.39 -1.09 -15.77
N PHE A 2 -20.49 -1.22 -16.75
CA PHE A 2 -19.03 -1.29 -16.55
C PHE A 2 -18.46 -0.28 -15.53
N TRP A 3 -18.70 1.02 -15.71
CA TRP A 3 -18.16 2.07 -14.84
C TRP A 3 -18.62 1.96 -13.38
N LYS A 4 -19.81 1.41 -13.11
CA LYS A 4 -20.31 1.17 -11.75
C LYS A 4 -19.47 0.10 -11.05
N TYR A 5 -19.21 -1.01 -11.74
CA TYR A 5 -18.39 -2.07 -11.18
C TYR A 5 -16.94 -1.63 -11.00
N LEU A 6 -16.37 -0.89 -11.97
CA LEU A 6 -15.03 -0.34 -11.85
C LEU A 6 -14.88 0.55 -10.61
N SER A 7 -15.83 1.46 -10.37
CA SER A 7 -15.78 2.33 -9.18
C SER A 7 -15.91 1.56 -7.86
N ILE A 8 -16.81 0.59 -7.80
CA ILE A 8 -17.03 -0.19 -6.57
C ILE A 8 -15.80 -1.07 -6.27
N ILE A 9 -15.28 -1.76 -7.28
CA ILE A 9 -14.12 -2.66 -7.11
C ILE A 9 -12.88 -1.87 -6.71
N SER A 10 -12.63 -0.73 -7.34
CA SER A 10 -11.49 0.13 -6.96
C SER A 10 -11.60 0.65 -5.54
N LEU A 11 -12.81 1.03 -5.07
CA LEU A 11 -13.01 1.44 -3.68
C LEU A 11 -12.73 0.28 -2.69
N ILE A 12 -13.20 -0.92 -3.01
CA ILE A 12 -13.01 -2.11 -2.16
C ILE A 12 -11.52 -2.49 -2.05
N LEU A 13 -10.76 -2.32 -3.13
CA LEU A 13 -9.32 -2.62 -3.18
C LEU A 13 -8.45 -1.78 -2.25
N ILE A 14 -8.97 -0.65 -1.73
CA ILE A 14 -8.25 0.16 -0.73
C ILE A 14 -8.08 -0.62 0.59
N MET A 15 -9.09 -1.40 0.99
CA MET A 15 -9.07 -2.13 2.26
C MET A 15 -7.93 -3.16 2.35
N PRO A 16 -7.72 -4.06 1.37
CA PRO A 16 -6.57 -4.97 1.36
C PRO A 16 -5.22 -4.28 1.50
N VAL A 17 -5.03 -3.11 0.89
CA VAL A 17 -3.75 -2.36 0.96
C VAL A 17 -3.50 -1.85 2.39
N ILE A 18 -4.54 -1.35 3.06
CA ILE A 18 -4.44 -0.90 4.45
C ILE A 18 -4.16 -2.08 5.38
N VAL A 19 -4.84 -3.22 5.18
CA VAL A 19 -4.62 -4.44 5.98
C VAL A 19 -3.21 -4.96 5.82
N LEU A 20 -2.69 -5.00 4.58
CA LEU A 20 -1.30 -5.39 4.31
C LEU A 20 -0.31 -4.48 5.04
N TRP A 21 -0.53 -3.16 5.00
CA TRP A 21 0.34 -2.22 5.70
C TRP A 21 0.29 -2.36 7.22
N LEU A 22 -0.87 -2.66 7.80
CA LEU A 22 -0.99 -2.95 9.23
C LEU A 22 -0.25 -4.23 9.59
N SER A 23 -0.36 -5.28 8.76
CA SER A 23 0.38 -6.52 8.93
C SER A 23 1.88 -6.28 8.87
N ASP A 24 2.36 -5.60 7.82
CA ASP A 24 3.78 -5.33 7.62
C ASP A 24 4.35 -4.42 8.71
N SER A 25 3.58 -3.43 9.18
CA SER A 25 3.97 -2.57 10.31
C SER A 25 4.07 -3.35 11.62
N ASN A 26 3.14 -4.27 11.86
CA ASN A 26 3.18 -5.13 13.04
C ASN A 26 4.37 -6.09 12.97
N ASP A 27 4.62 -6.72 11.82
CA ASP A 27 5.75 -7.62 11.59
C ASP A 27 7.10 -6.89 11.70
N TYR A 28 7.17 -5.63 11.27
CA TYR A 28 8.37 -4.81 11.44
C TYR A 28 8.59 -4.39 12.90
N GLY A 29 7.53 -4.34 13.72
CA GLY A 29 7.56 -3.91 15.11
C GLY A 29 7.46 -2.39 15.29
N ARG A 30 7.12 -1.66 14.22
CA ARG A 30 6.84 -0.21 14.26
C ARG A 30 5.97 0.19 13.07
N MET A 31 5.27 1.30 13.21
CA MET A 31 4.49 1.88 12.12
C MET A 31 5.40 2.31 10.96
N LEU A 32 5.19 1.71 9.78
CA LEU A 32 6.03 1.95 8.61
C LEU A 32 5.58 3.20 7.87
N ILE A 33 6.35 4.28 8.04
CA ILE A 33 6.16 5.52 7.26
C ILE A 33 6.69 5.31 5.84
N TYR A 34 7.91 4.79 5.69
CA TYR A 34 8.50 4.47 4.40
C TYR A 34 8.53 2.95 4.22
N SER A 35 8.26 2.49 3.00
CA SER A 35 8.45 1.08 2.64
C SER A 35 9.91 0.70 2.85
N MET A 36 10.14 -0.52 3.34
CA MET A 36 11.47 -1.02 3.67
C MET A 36 11.77 -2.28 2.88
N GLU A 37 12.99 -2.41 2.38
CA GLU A 37 13.48 -3.60 1.66
C GLU A 37 14.33 -4.52 2.54
N GLN A 38 14.67 -4.05 3.75
CA GLN A 38 15.52 -4.73 4.70
C GLN A 38 15.07 -4.41 6.12
N LYS A 39 15.16 -5.40 7.00
CA LYS A 39 14.93 -5.27 8.44
C LYS A 39 16.19 -5.71 9.18
N GLU A 40 16.73 -4.84 10.02
CA GLU A 40 17.81 -5.18 10.94
C GLU A 40 17.21 -5.83 12.18
N ILE A 41 17.52 -7.10 12.41
CA ILE A 41 17.13 -7.82 13.61
C ILE A 41 18.35 -7.94 14.50
N LYS A 42 18.28 -7.30 15.66
CA LYS A 42 19.30 -7.40 16.68
C LYS A 42 18.91 -8.53 17.63
N THR A 43 19.66 -9.62 17.57
CA THR A 43 19.47 -10.78 18.44
C THR A 43 20.55 -10.74 19.51
N GLU A 44 20.16 -10.62 20.78
CA GLU A 44 21.08 -10.77 21.90
C GLU A 44 21.37 -12.26 22.08
N GLU A 45 22.58 -12.69 21.70
CA GLU A 45 23.04 -14.07 21.88
C GLU A 45 23.92 -14.13 23.14
N TYR A 46 23.66 -15.12 24.00
CA TYR A 46 24.41 -15.34 25.24
C TYR A 46 25.51 -16.36 24.98
N ASP A 47 26.76 -15.97 25.23
CA ASP A 47 27.90 -16.88 25.12
C ASP A 47 27.89 -17.86 26.31
N PRO A 48 27.69 -19.18 26.08
CA PRO A 48 27.60 -20.16 27.16
C PRO A 48 28.92 -20.35 27.91
N ILE A 49 30.05 -19.86 27.39
CA ILE A 49 31.38 -20.04 27.98
C ILE A 49 31.78 -18.83 28.85
N PHE A 50 31.45 -17.62 28.44
CA PHE A 50 31.90 -16.38 29.10
C PHE A 50 30.79 -15.54 29.73
N GLY A 51 29.52 -15.89 29.50
CA GLY A 51 28.36 -15.18 30.06
C GLY A 51 28.19 -13.73 29.58
N GLN A 52 28.92 -13.34 28.53
CA GLN A 52 28.85 -11.99 27.95
C GLN A 52 27.74 -11.92 26.90
N LYS A 53 27.10 -10.75 26.82
CA LYS A 53 26.06 -10.44 25.83
C LYS A 53 26.72 -10.04 24.51
N PHE A 54 26.41 -10.74 23.43
CA PHE A 54 26.80 -10.34 22.08
C PHE A 54 25.56 -9.94 21.29
N GLU A 55 25.60 -8.75 20.69
CA GLU A 55 24.51 -8.24 19.84
C GLU A 55 24.79 -8.67 18.40
N LYS A 56 24.11 -9.72 17.92
CA LYS A 56 24.22 -10.18 16.53
C LYS A 56 23.20 -9.42 15.69
N THR A 57 23.67 -8.62 14.74
CA THR A 57 22.80 -7.92 13.80
C THR A 57 22.65 -8.76 12.54
N GLU A 58 21.46 -9.31 12.30
CA GLU A 58 21.12 -10.02 11.07
C GLU A 58 20.21 -9.14 10.20
N ILE A 59 20.57 -9.01 8.92
CA ILE A 59 19.79 -8.24 7.95
C ILE A 59 18.85 -9.22 7.23
N GLN A 60 17.56 -9.16 7.55
CA GLN A 60 16.54 -9.88 6.80
C GLN A 60 16.14 -9.08 5.56
N LYS A 61 16.27 -9.70 4.38
CA LYS A 61 15.76 -9.17 3.12
C LYS A 61 14.27 -9.49 3.00
N GLY A 62 13.46 -8.49 2.72
CA GLY A 62 12.01 -8.63 2.57
C GLY A 62 11.41 -7.30 2.13
N PHE A 63 10.22 -7.30 1.54
CA PHE A 63 9.53 -6.06 1.23
C PHE A 63 8.43 -5.84 2.26
N TRP A 64 8.53 -4.75 3.00
CA TRP A 64 7.50 -4.30 3.93
C TRP A 64 6.91 -3.01 3.40
N LEU A 65 5.60 -3.01 3.16
CA LEU A 65 4.87 -1.89 2.63
C LEU A 65 4.76 -0.80 3.71
N GLY A 66 5.16 0.43 3.37
CA GLY A 66 4.97 1.62 4.19
C GLY A 66 3.97 2.58 3.56
N LEU A 67 3.68 3.68 4.27
CA LEU A 67 2.81 4.74 3.74
C LEU A 67 3.37 5.37 2.45
N LEU A 68 4.68 5.60 2.46
CA LEU A 68 5.47 6.25 1.42
C LEU A 68 6.42 5.25 0.76
N PRO A 69 6.82 5.50 -0.49
CA PRO A 69 7.77 4.65 -1.20
C PRO A 69 9.15 4.58 -0.51
N PRO A 70 9.96 3.55 -0.81
CA PRO A 70 11.26 3.34 -0.18
C PRO A 70 12.35 4.31 -0.69
N THR A 71 12.07 5.05 -1.76
CA THR A 71 13.03 5.93 -2.42
C THR A 71 12.34 7.17 -2.96
N ASP A 72 13.03 8.31 -2.83
CA ASP A 72 12.63 9.60 -3.42
C ASP A 72 13.04 9.73 -4.89
N GLN A 73 13.77 8.74 -5.43
CA GLN A 73 14.19 8.72 -6.83
C GLN A 73 13.06 8.24 -7.73
N ILE A 74 13.04 8.72 -8.98
CA ILE A 74 12.11 8.27 -10.02
C ILE A 74 12.42 6.80 -10.35
N SER A 75 11.71 5.91 -9.67
CA SER A 75 11.81 4.46 -9.80
C SER A 75 10.38 3.90 -9.87
N PRO A 76 10.15 2.76 -10.55
CA PRO A 76 8.86 2.06 -10.47
C PRO A 76 8.41 1.78 -9.04
N LYS A 77 9.35 1.71 -8.09
CA LYS A 77 9.09 1.55 -6.66
C LYS A 77 8.38 2.75 -6.02
N ILE A 78 8.29 3.90 -6.69
CA ILE A 78 7.56 5.08 -6.18
C ILE A 78 6.05 4.81 -6.02
N PHE A 79 5.52 3.85 -6.77
CA PHE A 79 4.14 3.40 -6.66
C PHE A 79 3.94 2.37 -5.53
N LEU A 80 5.02 1.85 -4.95
CA LEU A 80 4.99 0.84 -3.88
C LEU A 80 4.94 1.50 -2.50
N GLY A 81 3.81 2.14 -2.24
CA GLY A 81 3.44 2.67 -0.93
C GLY A 81 1.92 2.75 -0.82
N VAL A 82 1.40 2.66 0.41
CA VAL A 82 -0.05 2.69 0.67
C VAL A 82 -0.69 3.93 0.09
N ILE A 83 -0.07 5.10 0.24
CA ILE A 83 -0.62 6.38 -0.22
C ILE A 83 -0.70 6.42 -1.75
N PRO A 84 0.39 6.18 -2.52
CA PRO A 84 0.33 6.07 -3.98
C PRO A 84 -0.71 5.05 -4.48
N LEU A 85 -0.75 3.85 -3.89
CA LEU A 85 -1.70 2.80 -4.29
C LEU A 85 -3.16 3.20 -4.00
N SER A 86 -3.43 3.65 -2.78
CA SER A 86 -4.79 4.01 -2.35
C SER A 86 -5.30 5.23 -3.10
N SER A 87 -4.43 6.23 -3.36
CA SER A 87 -4.78 7.40 -4.17
C SER A 87 -5.11 7.03 -5.62
N ALA A 88 -4.38 6.09 -6.23
CA ALA A 88 -4.68 5.59 -7.57
C ALA A 88 -6.06 4.90 -7.61
N PHE A 89 -6.37 4.05 -6.64
CA PHE A 89 -7.68 3.42 -6.53
C PHE A 89 -8.81 4.42 -6.31
N LEU A 90 -8.58 5.42 -5.45
CA LEU A 90 -9.55 6.48 -5.21
C LEU A 90 -9.79 7.33 -6.46
N ALA A 91 -8.75 7.67 -7.21
CA ALA A 91 -8.86 8.38 -8.49
C ALA A 91 -9.66 7.58 -9.52
N LEU A 92 -9.40 6.27 -9.65
CA LEU A 92 -10.19 5.38 -10.51
C LEU A 92 -11.66 5.32 -10.10
N SER A 93 -11.92 5.27 -8.79
CA SER A 93 -13.28 5.26 -8.26
C SER A 93 -14.06 6.52 -8.63
N ILE A 94 -13.46 7.70 -8.38
CA ILE A 94 -14.03 9.00 -8.74
C ILE A 94 -14.25 9.09 -10.25
N PHE A 95 -13.25 8.70 -11.05
CA PHE A 95 -13.33 8.76 -12.50
C PHE A 95 -14.49 7.91 -13.04
N GLY A 96 -14.64 6.67 -12.54
CA GLY A 96 -15.78 5.83 -12.92
C GLY A 96 -17.13 6.44 -12.53
N PHE A 97 -17.21 7.14 -11.40
CA PHE A 97 -18.43 7.81 -10.97
C PHE A 97 -18.79 9.00 -11.87
N VAL A 98 -17.80 9.81 -12.25
CA VAL A 98 -17.96 10.92 -13.20
C VAL A 98 -18.47 10.39 -14.55
N MET A 99 -17.88 9.31 -15.06
CA MET A 99 -18.30 8.71 -16.33
C MET A 99 -19.73 8.16 -16.30
N LEU A 100 -20.18 7.58 -15.17
CA LEU A 100 -21.58 7.18 -14.99
C LEU A 100 -22.54 8.36 -15.08
N ARG A 101 -22.19 9.49 -14.48
CA ARG A 101 -23.01 10.71 -14.53
C ARG A 101 -23.13 11.24 -15.96
N ILE A 102 -22.03 11.28 -16.70
CA ILE A 102 -22.01 11.69 -18.11
C ILE A 102 -22.90 10.78 -18.97
N GLN A 103 -22.84 9.46 -18.76
CA GLN A 103 -23.67 8.50 -19.50
C GLN A 103 -25.17 8.67 -19.21
N LYS A 104 -25.55 8.89 -17.95
CA LYS A 104 -26.96 9.14 -17.59
C LYS A 104 -27.50 10.40 -18.27
N ASN A 105 -26.75 11.50 -18.20
CA ASN A 105 -27.15 12.78 -18.82
C ASN A 105 -27.30 12.66 -20.35
N LYS A 106 -26.43 11.88 -21.02
CA LYS A 106 -26.57 11.62 -22.46
C LYS A 106 -27.83 10.82 -22.79
N LYS A 107 -28.15 9.82 -21.96
CA LYS A 107 -29.34 8.98 -22.16
C LYS A 107 -30.64 9.79 -21.99
N GLU A 108 -30.73 10.62 -20.95
CA GLU A 108 -31.88 11.50 -20.72
C GLU A 108 -32.11 12.51 -21.85
N LYS A 109 -31.04 13.10 -22.41
CA LYS A 109 -31.15 13.98 -23.58
C LYS A 109 -31.65 13.26 -24.83
N SER A 110 -31.26 12.00 -25.03
CA SER A 110 -31.71 11.19 -26.17
C SER A 110 -33.15 10.68 -26.05
N THR A 111 -33.76 10.72 -24.85
CA THR A 111 -35.13 10.25 -24.64
C THR A 111 -36.17 11.38 -24.71
N ASN A 112 -35.70 12.64 -24.74
CA ASN A 112 -36.53 13.85 -24.83
C ASN A 112 -36.53 14.47 -26.25
N ILE A 113 -36.08 13.71 -27.24
CA ILE A 113 -36.12 14.02 -28.68
C ILE A 113 -36.98 12.95 -29.33
#